data_AF-A0A2V6EPI7-F1
#
_entry.id   AF-A0A2V6EPI7-F1
#
_cell.length_a   1.000
_cell.length_b   1.000
_cell.length_c   1.000
_cell.angle_alpha   90.00
_cell.angle_beta   90.00
_cell.angle_gamma   90.00
#
_symmetry.space_group_name_H-M   'P 1'
#
loop_
_entity.id
_entity.type
_entity.pdbx_description
1 polymer ?
#
loop_
_entity_poly.entity_id
_entity_poly.type
_entity_poly.pdbx_seq_one_letter_code
_entity_poly.pdbx_strand_id
1 'polypeptide(L)' 'MPFRLEAGVNRSIVPGETIAAISTAAGEAAIALVRISGENAVEVADRIFRGKQRASDLQS' A
#
# COMPACT_ATOMS: atom_id res chain seq x y z
N MET A 1 6.25 -5.50 23.60
CA MET A 1 6.81 -6.71 22.94
C MET A 1 7.00 -6.39 21.47
N PRO A 2 8.23 -6.16 20.97
CA PRO A 2 8.43 -5.97 19.53
C PRO A 2 8.24 -7.32 18.82
N PHE A 3 7.28 -7.36 17.91
CA PHE A 3 6.97 -8.52 17.06
C PHE A 3 8.19 -8.79 16.15
N ARG A 4 8.76 -9.99 16.22
CA ARG A 4 9.97 -10.37 15.47
C ARG A 4 9.54 -10.99 14.13
N LEU A 5 9.88 -10.33 13.02
CA LEU A 5 9.74 -10.88 11.66
C LEU A 5 11.04 -11.60 11.25
N GLU A 6 10.89 -12.72 10.53
CA GLU A 6 11.94 -13.66 10.09
C GLU A 6 13.12 -13.01 9.32
N ALA A 7 14.26 -13.70 9.36
CA ALA A 7 15.55 -13.30 8.80
C ALA A 7 15.51 -13.08 7.28
N GLY A 8 15.56 -11.81 6.84
CA GLY A 8 15.73 -11.47 5.43
C GLY A 8 15.36 -10.04 5.04
N VAL A 9 14.59 -9.33 5.87
CA VAL A 9 14.23 -7.93 5.61
C VAL A 9 14.68 -7.06 6.77
N ASN A 10 15.86 -6.46 6.65
CA ASN A 10 16.33 -5.46 7.62
C ASN A 10 15.61 -4.13 7.35
N ARG A 11 14.37 -4.01 7.84
CA ARG A 11 13.67 -2.72 7.96
C ARG A 11 13.22 -2.56 9.41
N SER A 12 13.65 -1.47 10.04
CA SER A 12 13.06 -0.98 11.28
C SER A 12 11.59 -0.65 10.99
N ILE A 13 10.66 -1.44 11.53
CA ILE A 13 9.22 -1.20 11.35
C ILE A 13 8.86 0.06 12.17
N VAL A 14 8.44 1.12 11.48
CA VAL A 14 7.96 2.34 12.13
C VAL A 14 6.44 2.27 12.25
N PRO A 15 5.86 2.35 13.47
CA PRO A 15 4.40 2.38 13.64
C PRO A 15 3.78 3.54 12.86
N GLY A 16 2.73 3.26 12.08
CA GLY A 16 2.06 4.25 11.24
C GLY A 16 2.71 4.50 9.88
N GLU A 17 3.83 3.85 9.57
CA GLU A 17 4.43 3.90 8.23
C GLU A 17 3.44 3.41 7.17
N THR A 18 3.39 4.11 6.03
CA THR A 18 2.56 3.70 4.90
C THR A 18 3.10 2.44 4.26
N ILE A 19 2.30 1.38 4.25
CA ILE A 19 2.62 0.07 3.66
C ILE A 19 1.77 -0.21 2.42
N ALA A 20 2.26 -1.10 1.56
CA ALA A 20 1.51 -1.62 0.42
C ALA A 20 1.66 -3.13 0.30
N ALA A 21 0.62 -3.82 -0.15
CA ALA A 21 0.64 -5.27 -0.35
C ALA A 21 -0.28 -5.72 -1.50
N ILE A 22 0.11 -6.80 -2.18
CA ILE A 22 -0.76 -7.52 -3.11
C ILE A 22 -1.87 -8.18 -2.28
N SER A 23 -3.12 -7.88 -2.62
CA SER A 23 -4.33 -8.32 -1.89
C SER A 23 -5.11 -9.42 -2.62
N THR A 24 -4.63 -9.84 -3.78
CA THR A 24 -5.16 -10.97 -4.57
C THR A 24 -4.16 -12.13 -4.58
N ALA A 25 -4.63 -13.34 -4.92
CA ALA A 25 -3.74 -14.48 -5.13
C ALA A 25 -2.74 -14.21 -6.26
N ALA A 26 -1.55 -14.81 -6.17
CA ALA A 26 -0.56 -14.76 -7.24
C ALA A 26 -0.98 -15.68 -8.41
N GLY A 27 -0.77 -15.22 -9.64
CA GLY A 27 -1.11 -15.95 -10.86
C GLY A 27 -1.79 -15.07 -11.91
N GLU A 28 -2.16 -15.67 -13.04
CA GLU A 28 -2.96 -15.00 -14.06
C GLU A 28 -4.41 -14.80 -13.60
N ALA A 29 -4.91 -13.58 -13.79
CA ALA A 29 -6.28 -13.20 -13.49
C ALA A 29 -6.68 -11.99 -14.33
N ALA A 30 -7.99 -11.73 -14.42
CA ALA A 30 -8.51 -10.55 -15.10
C ALA A 30 -8.12 -9.24 -14.39
N ILE A 31 -8.01 -9.27 -13.06
CA ILE A 31 -7.72 -8.11 -12.21
C ILE A 31 -6.78 -8.54 -11.08
N ALA A 32 -5.83 -7.65 -10.74
CA ALA A 32 -5.03 -7.74 -9.53
C ALA A 32 -5.35 -6.54 -8.61
N LEU A 33 -5.30 -6.75 -7.29
CA LEU A 33 -5.50 -5.70 -6.30
C LEU A 33 -4.22 -5.45 -5.51
N VAL A 34 -3.76 -4.19 -5.49
CA VAL A 34 -2.73 -3.72 -4.56
C VAL A 34 -3.41 -2.76 -3.58
N ARG A 35 -3.24 -3.01 -2.28
CA ARG A 35 -3.78 -2.17 -1.21
C ARG A 35 -2.66 -1.38 -0.55
N ILE A 36 -2.89 -0.08 -0.36
CA ILE A 36 -2.02 0.83 0.38
C ILE A 36 -2.73 1.20 1.69
N SER A 37 -2.00 1.29 2.80
CA SER A 37 -2.55 1.66 4.11
C SER A 37 -1.54 2.47 4.92
N GLY A 38 -2.02 3.43 5.71
CA GLY A 38 -1.20 4.36 6.50
C GLY A 38 -1.65 5.80 6.30
N GLU A 39 -1.09 6.71 7.09
CA GLU A 39 -1.47 8.14 7.09
C GLU A 39 -1.27 8.79 5.72
N ASN A 40 -0.19 8.43 5.01
CA ASN A 40 0.14 9.02 3.71
C ASN A 40 -0.35 8.17 2.52
N ALA A 41 -1.29 7.23 2.72
CA ALA A 41 -1.70 6.28 1.68
C ALA A 41 -2.29 6.98 0.43
N VAL A 42 -3.14 7.98 0.63
CA VAL A 42 -3.78 8.75 -0.45
C VAL A 42 -2.78 9.65 -1.16
N GLU A 43 -1.87 10.30 -0.42
CA GLU A 43 -0.79 11.11 -1.01
C GLU A 43 0.14 10.27 -1.90
N VAL A 44 0.49 9.06 -1.46
CA VAL A 44 1.26 8.11 -2.28
C VAL A 44 0.50 7.74 -3.55
N ALA A 45 -0.82 7.51 -3.45
CA ALA A 45 -1.67 7.20 -4.60
C ALA A 45 -1.74 8.37 -5.60
N ASP A 46 -1.84 9.62 -5.15
CA ASP A 46 -1.86 10.81 -6.00
C ASP A 46 -0.64 10.95 -6.91
N ARG A 47 0.53 10.48 -6.45
CA ARG A 47 1.78 10.57 -7.22
C ARG A 47 1.78 9.67 -8.46
N ILE A 48 0.97 8.61 -8.46
CA ILE A 48 0.96 7.58 -9.52
C ILE A 48 -0.39 7.48 -10.25
N PHE A 49 -1.48 7.89 -9.61
CA PHE A 49 -2.81 7.84 -10.21
C PHE A 49 -2.95 8.90 -11.30
N ARG A 50 -3.50 8.49 -12.45
CA ARG A 50 -3.74 9.35 -13.61
C ARG A 50 -5.17 9.20 -14.09
N GLY A 51 -6.10 9.76 -13.33
CA GLY A 51 -7.53 9.82 -13.66
C GLY A 51 -7.98 11.22 -14.08
N LYS A 52 -9.29 11.37 -14.28
CA LYS A 52 -9.92 12.69 -14.52
C LYS A 52 -9.81 13.64 -13.32
N GLN A 53 -9.67 13.06 -12.12
CA GLN A 53 -9.51 13.73 -10.84
C GLN A 53 -8.29 13.10 -10.14
N ARG A 54 -7.73 13.77 -9.11
CA ARG A 54 -6.67 13.15 -8.28
C ARG A 54 -7.27 12.08 -7.38
N ALA A 55 -6.44 11.19 -6.84
CA ALA A 55 -6.93 10.18 -5.91
C ALA A 55 -7.46 10.83 -4.62
N SER A 56 -6.86 11.94 -4.18
CA SER A 56 -7.32 12.78 -3.06
C SER A 56 -8.69 13.40 -3.26
N ASP A 57 -9.11 13.59 -4.51
CA ASP A 57 -10.36 14.29 -4.84
C ASP A 57 -11.55 13.32 -4.90
N LEU A 58 -11.29 12.01 -4.84
CA LEU A 58 -12.32 10.99 -4.87
C LEU A 58 -12.99 10.87 -3.50
N GLN A 59 -14.32 10.77 -3.51
CA GLN A 59 -15.10 10.59 -2.29
C GLN A 59 -14.91 9.17 -1.74
N SER A 60 -14.67 9.06 -0.43
CA SER A 60 -14.56 7.77 0.26
C SER A 60 -15.91 7.19 0.65
#